data_AF-A0A7M3W6L5-F1
#
_entry.id   AF-A0A7M3W6L5-F1
#
_cell.length_a   1.000
_cell.length_b   1.000
_cell.length_c   1.000
_cell.angle_alpha   90.00
_cell.angle_beta   90.00
_cell.angle_gamma   90.00
#
_symmetry.space_group_name_H-M   'P 1'
#
loop_
_entity.id
_entity.type
_entity.pdbx_description
1 polymer ?
#
loop_
_entity_poly.entity_id
_entity_poly.type
_entity_poly.pdbx_seq_one_letter_code
_entity_poly.pdbx_strand_id
1 'polypeptide(L)'
;MAFHIEERQKYLAQSQTLLDEHKATAKELLELDDKIADIQREINQLTGGETSELGQAIQALQVAIELNNDRLVEATKEEEEEAGEVVEVKEQLDEASEELSAFVSNLESANSALAEALEHLKEAQDEEGRVRQALAMAGEQNLHLTEALATAEELVEDQEQQRSEAQSEVDKLAVEADLVGQQLATAQEESEELRLALGELGIRLQELSDEAPEYDRNALAQQLIDAQRAESQLGEDRSRIEIKLREAERALNLAKAEMEQKSGAKGLAGGASAVLAARDNQELRGIIGTVAELCAPKDSAHEVALATAIGAGMASVVVETDQDAANAIRWLAENRAGRATFLPINKLNSSRAGGKTVMTSRKDGVLGFAHEMLDYDPRIDVAVRFALRNTLIVENLSIARQYMGGTRFVTLRGDVIESGGAMVGGSKRKMNISFGGRIQGASEVEKYTGEVDKYHLMERTVNEALREARTNQQLIRNKINAMVDDSHATEMREVKAEQKQTGQAHK
;
A
#
# COMPACT_ATOMS: atom_id res chain seq x y z
N MET A 1 -72.89 70.29 -78.96
CA MET A 1 -72.67 70.07 -80.40
C MET A 1 -72.16 71.32 -81.13
N ALA A 2 -72.64 72.53 -80.84
CA ALA A 2 -72.14 73.76 -81.51
C ALA A 2 -70.66 74.08 -81.20
N PHE A 3 -70.22 73.92 -79.93
CA PHE A 3 -68.84 74.20 -79.49
C PHE A 3 -67.77 73.37 -80.24
N HIS A 4 -68.00 72.07 -80.43
CA HIS A 4 -67.04 71.21 -81.14
C HIS A 4 -66.95 71.48 -82.65
N ILE A 5 -67.98 72.07 -83.26
CA ILE A 5 -67.94 72.46 -84.67
C ILE A 5 -67.10 73.73 -84.85
N GLU A 6 -67.26 74.68 -83.93
CA GLU A 6 -66.50 75.94 -83.92
C GLU A 6 -65.01 75.71 -83.64
N GLU A 7 -64.71 74.80 -82.69
CA GLU A 7 -63.34 74.39 -82.38
C GLU A 7 -62.69 73.62 -83.55
N ARG A 8 -63.44 72.74 -84.22
CA ARG A 8 -62.98 72.06 -85.45
C ARG A 8 -62.74 73.02 -86.61
N GLN A 9 -63.60 74.04 -86.78
CA GLN A 9 -63.38 75.08 -87.79
C GLN A 9 -62.15 75.94 -87.47
N LYS A 10 -61.89 76.23 -86.19
CA LYS A 10 -60.68 76.92 -85.74
C LYS A 10 -59.42 76.09 -86.02
N TYR A 11 -59.43 74.79 -85.74
CA TYR A 11 -58.31 73.90 -86.08
C TYR A 11 -58.11 73.74 -87.58
N LEU A 12 -59.18 73.68 -88.37
CA LEU A 12 -59.07 73.64 -89.84
C LEU A 12 -58.49 74.96 -90.39
N ALA A 13 -58.90 76.10 -89.86
CA ALA A 13 -58.32 77.39 -90.23
C ALA A 13 -56.84 77.50 -89.84
N GLN A 14 -56.46 77.06 -88.63
CA GLN A 14 -55.06 77.01 -88.21
C GLN A 14 -54.23 76.05 -89.07
N SER A 15 -54.77 74.89 -89.42
CA SER A 15 -54.12 73.92 -90.33
C SER A 15 -53.93 74.52 -91.73
N GLN A 16 -54.94 75.19 -92.27
CA GLN A 16 -54.83 75.90 -93.55
C GLN A 16 -53.73 76.96 -93.52
N THR A 17 -53.65 77.73 -92.43
CA THR A 17 -52.63 78.78 -92.22
C THR A 17 -51.22 78.19 -92.16
N LEU A 18 -51.01 77.12 -91.40
CA LEU A 18 -49.74 76.39 -91.33
C LEU A 18 -49.32 75.79 -92.68
N LEU A 19 -50.28 75.35 -93.49
CA LEU A 19 -50.02 74.78 -94.82
C LEU A 19 -49.59 75.87 -95.81
N ASP A 20 -50.17 77.07 -95.70
CA ASP A 20 -49.76 78.22 -96.48
C ASP A 20 -48.38 78.75 -96.03
N GLU A 21 -48.07 78.74 -94.73
CA GLU A 21 -46.73 79.05 -94.18
C GLU A 21 -45.68 78.03 -94.63
N HIS A 22 -46.00 76.72 -94.65
CA HIS A 22 -45.10 75.69 -95.16
C HIS A 22 -44.83 75.85 -96.66
N LYS A 23 -45.83 76.27 -97.45
CA LYS A 23 -45.63 76.57 -98.87
C LYS A 23 -44.77 77.82 -99.07
N ALA A 24 -44.94 78.83 -98.23
CA ALA A 24 -44.10 80.02 -98.25
C ALA A 24 -42.65 79.71 -97.90
N THR A 25 -42.40 78.96 -96.82
CA THR A 25 -41.05 78.53 -96.43
C THR A 25 -40.43 77.57 -97.45
N ALA A 26 -41.18 76.65 -98.04
CA ALA A 26 -40.67 75.81 -99.12
C ALA A 26 -40.27 76.63 -100.36
N LYS A 27 -41.00 77.72 -100.66
CA LYS A 27 -40.63 78.64 -101.73
C LYS A 27 -39.38 79.45 -101.38
N GLU A 28 -39.25 79.93 -100.14
CA GLU A 28 -38.02 80.58 -99.66
C GLU A 28 -36.81 79.64 -99.70
N LEU A 29 -36.99 78.36 -99.38
CA LEU A 29 -35.96 77.33 -99.47
C LEU A 29 -35.51 77.11 -100.92
N LEU A 30 -36.46 77.08 -101.85
CA LEU A 30 -36.18 76.96 -103.28
C LEU A 30 -35.49 78.22 -103.83
N GLU A 31 -35.88 79.42 -103.37
CA GLU A 31 -35.17 80.67 -103.69
C GLU A 31 -33.77 80.73 -103.06
N LEU A 32 -33.57 80.12 -101.89
CA LEU A 32 -32.25 79.96 -101.27
C LEU A 32 -31.37 78.95 -102.02
N ASP A 33 -31.94 77.84 -102.48
CA ASP A 33 -31.24 76.85 -103.32
C ASP A 33 -30.85 77.44 -104.68
N ASP A 34 -31.73 78.23 -105.31
CA ASP A 34 -31.41 78.98 -106.52
C ASP A 34 -30.30 80.01 -106.27
N LYS A 35 -30.33 80.73 -105.13
CA LYS A 35 -29.24 81.64 -104.73
C LYS A 35 -27.94 80.89 -104.44
N ILE A 36 -27.98 79.70 -103.84
CA ILE A 36 -26.80 78.86 -103.60
C ILE A 36 -26.23 78.41 -104.94
N ALA A 37 -27.08 78.00 -105.89
CA ALA A 37 -26.66 77.61 -107.23
C ALA A 37 -26.06 78.80 -108.01
N ASP A 38 -26.62 80.00 -107.87
CA ASP A 38 -26.09 81.21 -108.48
C ASP A 38 -24.78 81.68 -107.82
N ILE A 39 -24.66 81.59 -106.48
CA ILE A 39 -23.40 81.84 -105.76
C ILE A 39 -22.35 80.78 -106.14
N GLN A 40 -22.73 79.51 -106.30
CA GLN A 40 -21.84 78.46 -106.81
C GLN A 40 -21.40 78.74 -108.25
N ARG A 41 -22.28 79.30 -109.10
CA ARG A 41 -21.91 79.76 -110.45
C ARG A 41 -20.99 80.98 -110.43
N GLU A 42 -21.23 81.96 -109.55
CA GLU A 42 -20.34 83.10 -109.35
C GLU A 42 -18.98 82.68 -108.79
N ILE A 43 -18.94 81.77 -107.81
CA ILE A 43 -17.71 81.17 -107.30
C ILE A 43 -17.00 80.45 -108.43
N ASN A 44 -17.69 79.63 -109.24
CA ASN A 44 -17.08 78.94 -110.37
C ASN A 44 -16.60 79.90 -111.48
N GLN A 45 -17.24 81.06 -111.70
CA GLN A 45 -16.77 82.10 -112.62
C GLN A 45 -15.56 82.87 -112.06
N LEU A 46 -15.55 83.19 -110.77
CA LEU A 46 -14.46 83.92 -110.09
C LEU A 46 -13.23 83.03 -109.83
N THR A 47 -13.43 81.73 -109.61
CA THR A 47 -12.38 80.75 -109.35
C THR A 47 -12.01 79.91 -110.57
N GLY A 48 -12.57 80.20 -111.76
CA GLY A 48 -12.20 79.54 -113.02
C GLY A 48 -12.61 78.06 -113.13
N GLY A 49 -13.50 77.57 -112.26
CA GLY A 49 -13.92 76.18 -112.17
C GLY A 49 -12.81 75.22 -111.69
N GLU A 50 -13.08 73.91 -111.78
CA GLU A 50 -12.17 72.82 -111.37
C GLU A 50 -10.81 72.81 -112.10
N THR A 51 -10.61 73.68 -113.09
CA THR A 51 -9.38 73.79 -113.91
C THR A 51 -8.49 74.96 -113.54
N SER A 52 -8.82 75.79 -112.53
CA SER A 52 -7.90 76.83 -112.05
C SER A 52 -6.91 76.31 -111.00
N GLU A 53 -5.70 76.89 -110.99
CA GLU A 53 -4.63 76.58 -110.02
C GLU A 53 -5.12 76.66 -108.56
N LEU A 54 -6.10 77.53 -108.30
CA LEU A 54 -6.64 77.76 -106.96
C LEU A 54 -7.61 76.65 -106.52
N GLY A 55 -8.42 76.12 -107.44
CA GLY A 55 -9.30 74.98 -107.18
C GLY A 55 -8.51 73.68 -106.94
N GLN A 56 -7.46 73.44 -107.73
CA GLN A 56 -6.54 72.31 -107.52
C GLN A 56 -5.79 72.43 -106.18
N ALA A 57 -5.38 73.65 -105.80
CA ALA A 57 -4.74 73.87 -104.50
C ALA A 57 -5.70 73.62 -103.32
N ILE A 58 -6.97 74.02 -103.43
CA ILE A 58 -8.00 73.76 -102.41
C ILE A 58 -8.26 72.25 -102.27
N GLN A 59 -8.41 71.53 -103.38
CA GLN A 59 -8.64 70.09 -103.35
C GLN A 59 -7.42 69.31 -102.83
N ALA A 60 -6.21 69.72 -103.18
CA ALA A 60 -4.98 69.17 -102.63
C ALA A 60 -4.88 69.43 -101.11
N LEU A 61 -5.27 70.62 -100.64
CA LEU A 61 -5.33 70.94 -99.22
C LEU A 61 -6.40 70.12 -98.49
N GLN A 62 -7.57 69.89 -99.09
CA GLN A 62 -8.62 69.05 -98.51
C GLN A 62 -8.16 67.60 -98.35
N VAL A 63 -7.54 67.00 -99.38
CA VAL A 63 -6.97 65.65 -99.29
C VAL A 63 -5.87 65.59 -98.24
N ALA A 64 -5.03 66.62 -98.13
CA ALA A 64 -4.00 66.70 -97.10
C ALA A 64 -4.59 66.84 -95.68
N ILE A 65 -5.71 67.56 -95.52
CA ILE A 65 -6.42 67.68 -94.25
C ILE A 65 -7.03 66.34 -93.85
N GLU A 66 -7.72 65.64 -94.77
CA GLU A 66 -8.30 64.32 -94.49
C GLU A 66 -7.21 63.31 -94.14
N LEU A 67 -6.10 63.24 -94.89
CA LEU A 67 -4.98 62.35 -94.58
C LEU A 67 -4.33 62.68 -93.22
N ASN A 68 -4.21 63.96 -92.88
CA ASN A 68 -3.69 64.36 -91.58
C ASN A 68 -4.68 64.08 -90.45
N ASN A 69 -5.98 64.21 -90.67
CA ASN A 69 -7.01 63.83 -89.71
C ASN A 69 -6.98 62.32 -89.45
N ASP A 70 -6.90 61.50 -90.50
CA ASP A 70 -6.77 60.04 -90.37
C ASP A 70 -5.53 59.65 -89.56
N ARG A 71 -4.38 60.28 -89.86
CA ARG A 71 -3.15 60.09 -89.07
C ARG A 71 -3.28 60.56 -87.63
N LEU A 72 -4.02 61.64 -87.39
CA LEU A 72 -4.24 62.17 -86.05
C LEU A 72 -5.14 61.22 -85.26
N VAL A 73 -6.18 60.66 -85.88
CA VAL A 73 -7.04 59.64 -85.27
C VAL A 73 -6.25 58.38 -84.94
N GLU A 74 -5.42 57.88 -85.87
CA GLU A 74 -4.55 56.72 -85.64
C GLU A 74 -3.57 56.99 -84.49
N ALA A 75 -2.87 58.13 -84.50
CA ALA A 75 -1.95 58.51 -83.44
C ALA A 75 -2.65 58.69 -82.07
N THR A 76 -3.87 59.25 -82.03
CA THR A 76 -4.63 59.37 -80.77
C THR A 76 -5.07 58.01 -80.25
N LYS A 77 -5.38 57.07 -81.14
CA LYS A 77 -5.74 55.72 -80.76
C LYS A 77 -4.52 54.95 -80.22
N GLU A 78 -3.37 55.09 -80.87
CA GLU A 78 -2.09 54.56 -80.38
C GLU A 78 -1.74 55.17 -79.01
N GLU A 79 -1.92 56.48 -78.82
CA GLU A 79 -1.70 57.15 -77.53
C GLU A 79 -2.65 56.64 -76.43
N GLU A 80 -3.92 56.39 -76.75
CA GLU A 80 -4.88 55.78 -75.80
C GLU A 80 -4.51 54.34 -75.45
N GLU A 81 -4.08 53.53 -76.42
CA GLU A 81 -3.64 52.14 -76.20
C GLU A 81 -2.36 52.11 -75.33
N GLU A 82 -1.34 52.91 -75.67
CA GLU A 82 -0.11 53.04 -74.89
C GLU A 82 -0.39 53.57 -73.47
N ALA A 83 -1.30 54.53 -73.31
CA ALA A 83 -1.69 55.03 -72.00
C ALA A 83 -2.36 53.92 -71.15
N GLY A 84 -3.16 53.06 -71.77
CA GLY A 84 -3.73 51.89 -71.13
C GLY A 84 -2.68 50.88 -70.66
N GLU A 85 -1.72 50.55 -71.53
CA GLU A 85 -0.60 49.65 -71.19
C GLU A 85 0.27 50.20 -70.05
N VAL A 86 0.52 51.52 -70.04
CA VAL A 86 1.29 52.17 -68.97
C VAL A 86 0.57 52.06 -67.61
N VAL A 87 -0.76 52.11 -67.59
CA VAL A 87 -1.54 51.93 -66.36
C VAL A 87 -1.44 50.48 -65.88
N GLU A 88 -1.62 49.50 -66.76
CA GLU A 88 -1.53 48.08 -66.40
C GLU A 88 -0.13 47.71 -65.86
N VAL A 89 0.93 48.17 -66.53
CA VAL A 89 2.31 47.92 -66.09
C VAL A 89 2.60 48.59 -64.75
N LYS A 90 2.02 49.77 -64.48
CA LYS A 90 2.15 50.43 -63.17
C LYS A 90 1.45 49.65 -62.07
N GLU A 91 0.23 49.16 -62.31
CA GLU A 91 -0.49 48.33 -61.35
C GLU A 91 0.29 47.04 -61.03
N GLN A 92 0.83 46.37 -62.06
CA GLN A 92 1.68 45.19 -61.88
C GLN A 92 2.98 45.51 -61.12
N LEU A 93 3.59 46.67 -61.37
CA LEU A 93 4.79 47.12 -60.65
C LEU A 93 4.49 47.39 -59.18
N ASP A 94 3.36 48.05 -58.90
CA ASP A 94 2.93 48.36 -57.54
C ASP A 94 2.64 47.06 -56.77
N GLU A 95 1.89 46.11 -57.36
CA GLU A 95 1.63 44.79 -56.78
C GLU A 95 2.93 44.02 -56.49
N ALA A 96 3.83 43.93 -57.48
CA ALA A 96 5.12 43.27 -57.30
C ALA A 96 5.99 43.94 -56.22
N SER A 97 5.89 45.27 -56.07
CA SER A 97 6.62 46.01 -55.04
C SER A 97 6.08 45.75 -53.63
N GLU A 98 4.76 45.61 -53.49
CA GLU A 98 4.11 45.24 -52.23
C GLU A 98 4.47 43.79 -51.83
N GLU A 99 4.41 42.85 -52.78
CA GLU A 99 4.82 41.47 -52.55
C GLU A 99 6.30 41.38 -52.14
N LEU A 100 7.18 42.12 -52.80
CA LEU A 100 8.59 42.17 -52.45
C LEU A 100 8.81 42.73 -51.04
N SER A 101 8.10 43.80 -50.68
CA SER A 101 8.17 44.38 -49.34
C SER A 101 7.71 43.38 -48.27
N ALA A 102 6.60 42.68 -48.50
CA ALA A 102 6.11 41.65 -47.60
C ALA A 102 7.10 40.48 -47.47
N PHE A 103 7.71 40.05 -48.58
CA PHE A 103 8.70 38.98 -48.57
C PHE A 103 9.96 39.36 -47.78
N VAL A 104 10.47 40.59 -47.96
CA VAL A 104 11.62 41.10 -47.19
C VAL A 104 11.31 41.13 -45.70
N SER A 105 10.14 41.63 -45.30
CA SER A 105 9.73 41.66 -43.90
C SER A 105 9.63 40.25 -43.29
N ASN A 106 9.07 39.30 -44.04
CA ASN A 106 9.00 37.90 -43.60
C ASN A 106 10.39 37.26 -43.47
N LEU A 107 11.32 37.58 -44.38
CA LEU A 107 12.68 37.08 -44.35
C LEU A 107 13.45 37.62 -43.14
N GLU A 108 13.30 38.91 -42.83
CA GLU A 108 13.88 39.52 -41.63
C GLU A 108 13.35 38.87 -40.34
N SER A 109 12.04 38.66 -40.26
CA SER A 109 11.39 37.97 -39.12
C SER A 109 11.91 36.53 -38.98
N ALA A 110 11.99 35.77 -40.07
CA ALA A 110 12.50 34.41 -40.08
C ALA A 110 13.97 34.33 -39.65
N ASN A 111 14.80 35.29 -40.07
CA ASN A 111 16.20 35.37 -39.65
C ASN A 111 16.34 35.70 -38.15
N SER A 112 15.49 36.59 -37.62
CA SER A 112 15.46 36.88 -36.19
C SER A 112 15.07 35.64 -35.38
N ALA A 113 14.01 34.94 -35.79
CA ALA A 113 13.57 33.71 -35.14
C ALA A 113 14.64 32.60 -35.20
N LEU A 114 15.38 32.49 -36.31
CA LEU A 114 16.48 31.55 -36.44
C LEU A 114 17.64 31.90 -35.48
N ALA A 115 17.97 33.18 -35.34
CA ALA A 115 19.02 33.63 -34.42
C ALA A 115 18.66 33.28 -32.96
N GLU A 116 17.42 33.55 -32.54
CA GLU A 116 16.92 33.18 -31.21
C GLU A 116 16.93 31.67 -30.99
N ALA A 117 16.50 30.88 -31.98
CA ALA A 117 16.52 29.42 -31.89
C ALA A 117 17.95 28.85 -31.75
N LEU A 118 18.94 29.45 -32.44
CA LEU A 118 20.34 29.06 -32.32
C LEU A 118 20.93 29.42 -30.94
N GLU A 119 20.53 30.55 -30.36
CA GLU A 119 20.91 30.93 -29.00
C GLU A 119 20.36 29.95 -27.97
N HIS A 120 19.06 29.64 -28.02
CA HIS A 120 18.44 28.65 -27.14
C HIS A 120 19.04 27.23 -27.30
N LEU A 121 19.40 26.84 -28.54
CA LEU A 121 20.06 25.56 -28.76
C LEU A 121 21.42 25.50 -28.06
N LYS A 122 22.20 26.60 -28.12
CA LYS A 122 23.49 26.70 -27.46
C LYS A 122 23.36 26.65 -25.95
N GLU A 123 22.41 27.39 -25.37
CA GLU A 123 22.12 27.35 -23.94
C GLU A 123 21.74 25.94 -23.46
N ALA A 124 20.89 25.24 -24.23
CA ALA A 124 20.50 23.88 -23.92
C ALA A 124 21.68 22.89 -23.98
N GLN A 125 22.59 23.05 -24.95
CA GLN A 125 23.80 22.22 -25.05
C GLN A 125 24.77 22.45 -23.89
N ASP A 126 24.96 23.71 -23.47
CA ASP A 126 25.80 24.04 -22.33
C ASP A 126 25.23 23.45 -21.03
N GLU A 127 23.90 23.51 -20.85
CA GLU A 127 23.23 22.93 -19.68
C GLU A 127 23.27 21.40 -19.70
N GLU A 128 23.07 20.74 -20.85
CA GLU A 128 23.26 19.30 -20.99
C GLU A 128 24.69 18.89 -20.60
N GLY A 129 25.70 19.65 -21.02
CA GLY A 129 27.10 19.44 -20.68
C GLY A 129 27.34 19.47 -19.16
N ARG A 130 26.77 20.47 -18.47
CA ARG A 130 26.85 20.59 -17.00
C ARG A 130 26.18 19.42 -16.30
N VAL A 131 24.97 19.05 -16.72
CA VAL A 131 24.23 17.93 -16.14
C VAL A 131 24.99 16.63 -16.33
N ARG A 132 25.57 16.40 -17.51
CA ARG A 132 26.39 15.20 -17.79
C ARG A 132 27.62 15.13 -16.89
N GLN A 133 28.30 16.26 -16.66
CA GLN A 133 29.45 16.31 -15.76
C GLN A 133 29.03 16.03 -14.30
N ALA A 134 27.93 16.62 -13.84
CA ALA A 134 27.39 16.37 -12.50
C ALA A 134 27.01 14.90 -12.29
N LEU A 135 26.38 14.27 -13.30
CA LEU A 135 26.05 12.84 -13.27
C LEU A 135 27.29 11.94 -13.20
N ALA A 136 28.36 12.29 -13.94
CA ALA A 136 29.61 11.54 -13.88
C ALA A 136 30.25 11.60 -12.48
N MET A 137 30.28 12.80 -11.88
CA MET A 137 30.79 12.98 -10.51
C MET A 137 29.93 12.24 -9.48
N ALA A 138 28.61 12.30 -9.60
CA ALA A 138 27.70 11.56 -8.72
C ALA A 138 27.87 10.04 -8.88
N GLY A 139 28.14 9.55 -10.09
CA GLY A 139 28.46 8.15 -10.34
C GLY A 139 29.73 7.69 -9.62
N GLU A 140 30.80 8.49 -9.67
CA GLU A 140 32.06 8.21 -8.97
C GLU A 140 31.87 8.24 -7.44
N GLN A 141 31.13 9.20 -6.90
CA GLN A 141 30.80 9.27 -5.47
C GLN A 141 29.97 8.07 -5.01
N ASN A 142 29.00 7.64 -5.81
CA ASN A 142 28.20 6.44 -5.49
C ASN A 142 29.04 5.17 -5.50
N LEU A 143 30.01 5.04 -6.42
CA LEU A 143 30.93 3.91 -6.42
C LEU A 143 31.76 3.89 -5.14
N HIS A 144 32.37 5.02 -4.79
CA HIS A 144 33.16 5.14 -3.56
C HIS A 144 32.32 4.88 -2.30
N LEU A 145 31.07 5.33 -2.26
CA LEU A 145 30.16 5.05 -1.15
C LEU A 145 29.81 3.56 -1.07
N THR A 146 29.62 2.90 -2.22
CA THR A 146 29.33 1.46 -2.28
C THR A 146 30.52 0.64 -1.80
N GLU A 147 31.74 1.00 -2.20
CA GLU A 147 32.97 0.36 -1.73
C GLU A 147 33.18 0.55 -0.22
N ALA A 148 32.96 1.78 0.28
CA ALA A 148 33.04 2.07 1.70
C ALA A 148 31.97 1.32 2.52
N LEU A 149 30.75 1.18 1.98
CA LEU A 149 29.69 0.40 2.61
C LEU A 149 30.06 -1.08 2.68
N ALA A 150 30.58 -1.66 1.60
CA ALA A 150 31.00 -3.06 1.58
C ALA A 150 32.11 -3.34 2.59
N THR A 151 33.07 -2.42 2.72
CA THR A 151 34.14 -2.54 3.74
C THR A 151 33.59 -2.44 5.16
N ALA A 152 32.60 -1.55 5.38
CA ALA A 152 31.95 -1.42 6.68
C ALA A 152 31.12 -2.66 7.02
N GLU A 153 30.43 -3.27 6.05
CA GLU A 153 29.68 -4.52 6.22
C GLU A 153 30.61 -5.69 6.59
N GLU A 154 31.75 -5.82 5.91
CA GLU A 154 32.77 -6.83 6.22
C GLU A 154 33.32 -6.66 7.66
N LEU A 155 33.61 -5.42 8.06
CA LEU A 155 34.04 -5.13 9.44
C LEU A 155 32.97 -5.47 10.48
N VAL A 156 31.69 -5.21 10.18
CA VAL A 156 30.59 -5.56 11.09
C VAL A 156 30.47 -7.07 11.22
N GLU A 157 30.57 -7.82 10.12
CA GLU A 157 30.50 -9.29 10.13
C GLU A 157 31.64 -9.90 10.97
N ASP A 158 32.88 -9.41 10.79
CA ASP A 158 34.03 -9.83 11.62
C ASP A 158 33.82 -9.53 13.11
N GLN A 159 33.32 -8.33 13.44
CA GLN A 159 33.06 -7.96 14.83
C GLN A 159 31.90 -8.76 15.44
N GLU A 160 30.86 -9.10 14.67
CA GLU A 160 29.77 -9.96 15.14
C GLU A 160 30.25 -11.38 15.40
N GLN A 161 31.13 -11.91 14.55
CA GLN A 161 31.77 -13.21 14.78
C GLN A 161 32.59 -13.20 16.07
N GLN A 162 33.46 -12.20 16.26
CA GLN A 162 34.27 -12.06 17.48
C GLN A 162 33.39 -11.91 18.73
N ARG A 163 32.29 -11.16 18.64
CA ARG A 163 31.32 -11.03 19.74
C ARG A 163 30.66 -12.37 20.07
N SER A 164 30.27 -13.14 19.06
CA SER A 164 29.66 -14.46 19.23
C SER A 164 30.62 -15.45 19.90
N GLU A 165 31.87 -15.45 19.47
CA GLU A 165 32.94 -16.27 20.08
C GLU A 165 33.19 -15.88 21.54
N ALA A 166 33.31 -14.58 21.82
CA ALA A 166 33.47 -14.08 23.18
C ALA A 166 32.25 -14.40 24.08
N GLN A 167 31.03 -14.29 23.55
CA GLN A 167 29.81 -14.65 24.29
C GLN A 167 29.78 -16.15 24.62
N SER A 168 30.19 -17.00 23.67
CA SER A 168 30.28 -18.44 23.92
C SER A 168 31.27 -18.78 25.03
N GLU A 169 32.41 -18.10 25.10
CA GLU A 169 33.37 -18.24 26.21
C GLU A 169 32.78 -17.77 27.55
N VAL A 170 32.05 -16.64 27.56
CA VAL A 170 31.36 -16.15 28.77
C VAL A 170 30.33 -17.17 29.25
N ASP A 171 29.52 -17.74 28.35
CA ASP A 171 28.49 -18.70 28.70
C ASP A 171 29.11 -20.00 29.27
N LYS A 172 30.23 -20.47 28.70
CA LYS A 172 30.98 -21.61 29.25
C LYS A 172 31.48 -21.33 30.67
N LEU A 173 32.10 -20.17 30.88
CA LEU A 173 32.61 -19.77 32.20
C LEU A 173 31.48 -19.59 33.21
N ALA A 174 30.31 -19.10 32.80
CA ALA A 174 29.15 -19.00 33.66
C ALA A 174 28.66 -20.38 34.13
N VAL A 175 28.59 -21.36 33.21
CA VAL A 175 28.24 -22.74 33.56
C VAL A 175 29.27 -23.37 34.50
N GLU A 176 30.57 -23.12 34.27
CA GLU A 176 31.63 -23.60 35.16
C GLU A 176 31.54 -22.96 36.54
N ALA A 177 31.28 -21.65 36.62
CA ALA A 177 31.09 -20.93 37.88
C ALA A 177 29.87 -21.44 38.65
N ASP A 178 28.76 -21.72 37.97
CA ASP A 178 27.55 -22.30 38.58
C ASP A 178 27.83 -23.71 39.13
N LEU A 179 28.57 -24.54 38.38
CA LEU A 179 28.95 -25.88 38.83
C LEU A 179 29.85 -25.81 40.07
N VAL A 180 30.86 -24.95 40.07
CA VAL A 180 31.73 -24.73 41.23
C VAL A 180 30.94 -24.16 42.41
N GLY A 181 29.99 -23.26 42.15
CA GLY A 181 29.08 -22.72 43.16
C GLY A 181 28.22 -23.80 43.81
N GLN A 182 27.67 -24.72 43.01
CA GLN A 182 26.92 -25.88 43.51
C GLN A 182 27.81 -26.82 44.33
N GLN A 183 29.02 -27.13 43.83
CA GLN A 183 29.99 -27.96 44.56
C GLN A 183 30.39 -27.33 45.90
N LEU A 184 30.58 -26.01 45.92
CA LEU A 184 30.88 -25.27 47.15
C LEU A 184 29.69 -25.31 48.11
N ALA A 185 28.47 -25.11 47.61
CA ALA A 185 27.26 -25.19 48.42
C ALA A 185 27.09 -26.59 49.03
N THR A 186 27.26 -27.67 48.25
CA THR A 186 27.21 -29.03 48.77
C THR A 186 28.31 -29.30 49.79
N ALA A 187 29.54 -28.82 49.55
CA ALA A 187 30.63 -28.97 50.52
C ALA A 187 30.40 -28.16 51.81
N GLN A 188 29.75 -26.99 51.71
CA GLN A 188 29.34 -26.20 52.86
C GLN A 188 28.22 -26.88 53.64
N GLU A 189 27.22 -27.44 52.96
CA GLU A 189 26.16 -28.24 53.57
C GLU A 189 26.75 -29.46 54.28
N GLU A 190 27.61 -30.24 53.62
CA GLU A 190 28.31 -31.38 54.23
C GLU A 190 29.15 -30.95 55.45
N SER A 191 29.83 -29.81 55.37
CA SER A 191 30.63 -29.28 56.48
C SER A 191 29.76 -28.83 57.67
N GLU A 192 28.66 -28.14 57.42
CA GLU A 192 27.70 -27.75 58.45
C GLU A 192 26.94 -28.97 59.01
N GLU A 193 26.61 -29.98 58.20
CA GLU A 193 26.09 -31.26 58.66
C GLU A 193 27.09 -31.96 59.59
N LEU A 194 28.37 -32.03 59.21
CA LEU A 194 29.42 -32.60 60.07
C LEU A 194 29.60 -31.79 61.36
N ARG A 195 29.49 -30.45 61.29
CA ARG A 195 29.58 -29.57 62.46
C ARG A 195 28.38 -29.74 63.39
N LEU A 196 27.17 -29.80 62.84
CA LEU A 196 25.95 -30.07 63.60
C LEU A 196 26.00 -31.47 64.21
N ALA A 197 26.43 -32.48 63.45
CA ALA A 197 26.65 -33.83 63.96
C ALA A 197 27.69 -33.85 65.10
N LEU A 198 28.77 -33.06 65.01
CA LEU A 198 29.72 -32.89 66.12
C LEU A 198 29.10 -32.21 67.34
N GLY A 199 28.23 -31.23 67.13
CA GLY A 199 27.46 -30.55 68.18
C GLY A 199 26.45 -31.48 68.84
N GLU A 200 25.69 -32.24 68.04
CA GLU A 200 24.75 -33.27 68.50
C GLU A 200 25.48 -34.39 69.22
N LEU A 201 26.61 -34.90 68.72
CA LEU A 201 27.44 -35.87 69.43
C LEU A 201 27.96 -35.29 70.75
N GLY A 202 28.28 -33.98 70.81
CA GLY A 202 28.68 -33.29 72.03
C GLY A 202 27.55 -33.17 73.05
N ILE A 203 26.35 -32.80 72.60
CA ILE A 203 25.13 -32.73 73.42
C ILE A 203 24.73 -34.13 73.86
N ARG A 204 24.73 -35.12 72.96
CA ARG A 204 24.48 -36.54 73.24
C ARG A 204 25.42 -37.07 74.31
N LEU A 205 26.70 -36.70 74.28
CA LEU A 205 27.70 -37.08 75.29
C LEU A 205 27.41 -36.42 76.65
N GLN A 206 26.76 -35.25 76.66
CA GLN A 206 26.34 -34.52 77.85
C GLN A 206 24.97 -34.99 78.38
N GLU A 207 24.03 -35.34 77.51
CA GLU A 207 22.72 -35.91 77.86
C GLU A 207 22.86 -37.35 78.38
N LEU A 208 23.73 -38.16 77.75
CA LEU A 208 24.15 -39.45 78.33
C LEU A 208 24.75 -39.21 79.74
N SER A 209 25.52 -38.15 79.97
CA SER A 209 26.06 -37.88 81.32
C SER A 209 24.99 -37.61 82.37
N ASP A 210 23.83 -37.06 82.00
CA ASP A 210 22.91 -36.41 82.95
C ASP A 210 21.54 -37.08 83.11
N GLU A 211 21.07 -37.92 82.19
CA GLU A 211 19.75 -38.53 82.31
C GLU A 211 19.74 -40.00 81.86
N ALA A 212 19.30 -40.88 82.75
CA ALA A 212 18.85 -42.23 82.41
C ALA A 212 17.32 -42.24 82.43
N PRO A 213 16.63 -42.11 81.29
CA PRO A 213 15.19 -42.25 81.24
C PRO A 213 14.84 -43.68 80.83
N GLU A 214 13.96 -44.27 81.63
CA GLU A 214 13.33 -45.55 81.41
C GLU A 214 12.31 -45.41 80.27
N TYR A 215 12.63 -45.94 79.08
CA TYR A 215 11.70 -45.98 77.95
C TYR A 215 11.00 -47.35 77.86
N ASP A 216 9.77 -47.35 77.34
CA ASP A 216 8.98 -48.56 77.10
C ASP A 216 9.25 -49.11 75.68
N ARG A 217 9.85 -50.29 75.63
CA ARG A 217 10.47 -50.92 74.45
C ARG A 217 9.47 -51.27 73.35
N ASN A 218 8.20 -51.45 73.72
CA ASN A 218 7.16 -51.89 72.79
C ASN A 218 6.53 -50.73 72.01
N ALA A 219 6.45 -49.53 72.58
CA ALA A 219 5.87 -48.37 71.92
C ALA A 219 6.79 -47.81 70.80
N LEU A 220 8.09 -47.81 71.03
CA LEU A 220 9.10 -47.31 70.08
C LEU A 220 9.29 -48.23 68.87
N ALA A 221 9.27 -49.55 69.08
CA ALA A 221 9.33 -50.52 67.99
C ALA A 221 8.14 -50.37 67.02
N GLN A 222 6.94 -50.13 67.57
CA GLN A 222 5.74 -49.90 66.76
C GLN A 222 5.83 -48.59 65.96
N GLN A 223 6.30 -47.50 66.60
CA GLN A 223 6.50 -46.21 65.94
C GLN A 223 7.54 -46.27 64.80
N LEU A 224 8.60 -47.08 64.94
CA LEU A 224 9.60 -47.26 63.88
C LEU A 224 9.01 -47.97 62.65
N ILE A 225 8.20 -49.01 62.88
CA ILE A 225 7.52 -49.74 61.80
C ILE A 225 6.54 -48.82 61.06
N ASP A 226 5.79 -48.00 61.80
CA ASP A 226 4.82 -47.07 61.22
C ASP A 226 5.52 -45.95 60.43
N ALA A 227 6.65 -45.42 60.93
CA ALA A 227 7.47 -44.43 60.22
C ALA A 227 8.13 -45.01 58.94
N GLN A 228 8.60 -46.26 58.98
CA GLN A 228 9.13 -46.96 57.80
C GLN A 228 8.08 -47.19 56.72
N ARG A 229 6.84 -47.52 57.11
CA ARG A 229 5.73 -47.65 56.17
C ARG A 229 5.37 -46.30 55.54
N ALA A 230 5.34 -45.23 56.33
CA ALA A 230 5.06 -43.89 55.83
C ALA A 230 6.14 -43.41 54.83
N GLU A 231 7.43 -43.63 55.13
CA GLU A 231 8.53 -43.32 54.21
C GLU A 231 8.40 -44.11 52.90
N SER A 232 8.13 -45.42 52.97
CA SER A 232 7.97 -46.26 51.78
C SER A 232 6.79 -45.80 50.92
N GLN A 233 5.65 -45.47 51.51
CA GLN A 233 4.48 -44.97 50.78
C GLN A 233 4.76 -43.62 50.10
N LEU A 234 5.40 -42.68 50.81
CA LEU A 234 5.79 -41.39 50.24
C LEU A 234 6.82 -41.56 49.12
N GLY A 235 7.72 -42.54 49.22
CA GLY A 235 8.68 -42.88 48.17
C GLY A 235 8.01 -43.44 46.90
N GLU A 236 7.01 -44.30 47.05
CA GLU A 236 6.18 -44.80 45.94
C GLU A 236 5.38 -43.67 45.30
N ASP A 237 4.79 -42.78 46.11
CA ASP A 237 4.04 -41.62 45.64
C ASP A 237 4.94 -40.64 44.86
N ARG A 238 6.17 -40.41 45.31
CA ARG A 238 7.17 -39.59 44.62
C ARG A 238 7.47 -40.16 43.23
N SER A 239 7.77 -41.45 43.16
CA SER A 239 8.04 -42.14 41.89
C SER A 239 6.85 -42.06 40.92
N ARG A 240 5.63 -42.24 41.44
CA ARG A 240 4.40 -42.13 40.64
C ARG A 240 4.16 -40.71 40.13
N ILE A 241 4.46 -39.68 40.92
CA ILE A 241 4.35 -38.28 40.51
C ILE A 241 5.43 -37.94 39.48
N GLU A 242 6.69 -38.36 39.67
CA GLU A 242 7.78 -38.17 38.69
C GLU A 242 7.43 -38.77 37.31
N ILE A 243 6.85 -39.98 37.28
CA ILE A 243 6.39 -40.61 36.03
C ILE A 243 5.31 -39.76 35.36
N LYS A 244 4.30 -39.34 36.12
CA LYS A 244 3.20 -38.50 35.59
C LYS A 244 3.66 -37.13 35.14
N LEU A 245 4.61 -36.52 35.84
CA LEU A 245 5.23 -35.25 35.47
C LEU A 245 5.95 -35.40 34.12
N ARG A 246 6.79 -36.43 33.96
CA ARG A 246 7.47 -36.70 32.68
C ARG A 246 6.51 -37.03 31.53
N GLU A 247 5.36 -37.63 31.82
CA GLU A 247 4.31 -37.87 30.82
C GLU A 247 3.62 -36.56 30.42
N ALA A 248 3.28 -35.71 31.39
CA ALA A 248 2.66 -34.40 31.16
C ALA A 248 3.61 -33.45 30.42
N GLU A 249 4.90 -33.41 30.77
CA GLU A 249 5.93 -32.65 30.06
C GLU A 249 6.10 -33.13 28.62
N ARG A 250 6.10 -34.45 28.38
CA ARG A 250 6.13 -35.01 27.03
C ARG A 250 4.89 -34.63 26.23
N ALA A 251 3.71 -34.73 26.84
CA ALA A 251 2.44 -34.34 26.21
C ALA A 251 2.41 -32.83 25.88
N LEU A 252 2.92 -31.98 26.78
CA LEU A 252 3.06 -30.55 26.56
C LEU A 252 4.02 -30.24 25.41
N ASN A 253 5.18 -30.91 25.36
CA ASN A 253 6.16 -30.72 24.30
C ASN A 253 5.62 -31.19 22.94
N LEU A 254 4.90 -32.31 22.90
CA LEU A 254 4.20 -32.78 21.70
C LEU A 254 3.12 -31.79 21.25
N ALA A 255 2.29 -31.31 22.18
CA ALA A 255 1.24 -30.34 21.88
C ALA A 255 1.82 -29.00 21.39
N LYS A 256 2.95 -28.54 21.98
CA LYS A 256 3.68 -27.35 21.51
C LYS A 256 4.27 -27.56 20.12
N ALA A 257 4.94 -28.68 19.87
CA ALA A 257 5.51 -28.99 18.56
C ALA A 257 4.42 -29.16 17.48
N GLU A 258 3.29 -29.78 17.82
CA GLU A 258 2.15 -29.94 16.92
C GLU A 258 1.44 -28.60 16.68
N MET A 259 1.30 -27.76 17.70
CA MET A 259 0.83 -26.38 17.56
C MET A 259 1.78 -25.56 16.68
N GLU A 260 3.09 -25.69 16.83
CA GLU A 260 4.08 -24.98 16.03
C GLU A 260 4.08 -25.44 14.56
N GLN A 261 3.93 -26.75 14.33
CA GLN A 261 3.83 -27.34 13.01
C GLN A 261 2.51 -26.99 12.30
N LYS A 262 1.38 -26.95 13.03
CA LYS A 262 0.04 -26.64 12.48
C LYS A 262 -0.25 -25.15 12.38
N SER A 263 0.22 -24.36 13.34
CA SER A 263 0.07 -22.89 13.36
C SER A 263 1.05 -22.22 12.41
N GLY A 264 2.05 -22.96 11.93
CA GLY A 264 3.01 -22.50 10.95
C GLY A 264 3.80 -21.32 11.51
N ALA A 265 4.93 -21.59 12.15
CA ALA A 265 5.91 -20.60 12.59
C ALA A 265 6.44 -19.63 11.48
N LYS A 266 5.88 -19.68 10.26
CA LYS A 266 6.16 -18.76 9.14
C LYS A 266 4.91 -18.06 8.57
N GLY A 267 3.73 -18.24 9.15
CA GLY A 267 2.47 -17.66 8.66
C GLY A 267 1.95 -16.50 9.51
N LEU A 268 1.04 -15.70 8.95
CA LEU A 268 0.39 -14.56 9.64
C LEU A 268 -0.30 -14.96 10.97
N ALA A 269 -0.71 -16.22 11.12
CA ALA A 269 -1.35 -16.74 12.32
C ALA A 269 -0.41 -16.85 13.53
N GLY A 270 0.86 -17.22 13.31
CA GLY A 270 1.85 -17.36 14.37
C GLY A 270 2.23 -16.01 14.98
N GLY A 271 2.45 -14.99 14.14
CA GLY A 271 2.73 -13.64 14.63
C GLY A 271 1.54 -13.02 15.37
N ALA A 272 0.31 -13.26 14.91
CA ALA A 272 -0.89 -12.81 15.62
C ALA A 272 -1.02 -13.47 17.01
N SER A 273 -0.73 -14.77 17.11
CA SER A 273 -0.72 -15.48 18.39
C SER A 273 0.32 -14.92 19.36
N ALA A 274 1.53 -14.62 18.87
CA ALA A 274 2.60 -14.06 19.69
C ALA A 274 2.23 -12.67 20.24
N VAL A 275 1.61 -11.82 19.41
CA VAL A 275 1.11 -10.50 19.84
C VAL A 275 0.01 -10.63 20.89
N LEU A 276 -0.92 -11.58 20.75
CA LEU A 276 -1.94 -11.83 21.76
C LEU A 276 -1.34 -12.32 23.08
N ALA A 277 -0.37 -13.24 23.03
CA ALA A 277 0.35 -13.67 24.23
C ALA A 277 1.08 -12.50 24.90
N ALA A 278 1.74 -11.63 24.13
CA ALA A 278 2.40 -10.44 24.64
C ALA A 278 1.41 -9.39 25.22
N ARG A 279 0.20 -9.28 24.66
CA ARG A 279 -0.91 -8.50 25.24
C ARG A 279 -1.31 -9.07 26.61
N ASP A 280 -1.54 -10.38 26.67
CA ASP A 280 -2.03 -11.06 27.87
C ASP A 280 -0.98 -11.05 29.00
N ASN A 281 0.30 -11.10 28.63
CA ASN A 281 1.46 -10.91 29.52
C ASN A 281 1.75 -9.44 29.87
N GLN A 282 0.95 -8.49 29.37
CA GLN A 282 1.09 -7.05 29.59
C GLN A 282 2.39 -6.41 29.05
N GLU A 283 3.06 -7.07 28.11
CA GLU A 283 4.25 -6.55 27.42
C GLU A 283 3.88 -5.52 26.34
N LEU A 284 2.73 -5.72 25.68
CA LEU A 284 2.18 -4.81 24.67
C LEU A 284 0.87 -4.17 25.15
N ARG A 285 0.70 -2.89 24.85
CA ARG A 285 -0.51 -2.11 25.14
C ARG A 285 -1.21 -1.68 23.85
N GLY A 286 -2.50 -1.35 23.93
CA GLY A 286 -3.31 -0.91 22.79
C GLY A 286 -3.71 -2.03 21.81
N ILE A 287 -3.43 -3.30 22.15
CA ILE A 287 -3.89 -4.47 21.40
C ILE A 287 -5.30 -4.83 21.85
N ILE A 288 -6.28 -4.79 20.95
CA ILE A 288 -7.67 -5.12 21.26
C ILE A 288 -7.88 -6.63 21.13
N GLY A 289 -7.51 -7.21 19.99
CA GLY A 289 -7.65 -8.64 19.73
C GLY A 289 -7.63 -8.96 18.24
N THR A 290 -7.72 -10.23 17.88
CA THR A 290 -7.82 -10.62 16.45
C THR A 290 -9.25 -10.53 15.94
N VAL A 291 -9.45 -10.37 14.62
CA VAL A 291 -10.79 -10.41 14.02
C VAL A 291 -11.52 -11.72 14.35
N ALA A 292 -10.80 -12.85 14.44
CA ALA A 292 -11.36 -14.14 14.84
C ALA A 292 -11.85 -14.18 16.31
N GLU A 293 -11.18 -13.48 17.21
CA GLU A 293 -11.53 -13.37 18.64
C GLU A 293 -12.69 -12.39 18.86
N LEU A 294 -12.71 -11.30 18.11
CA LEU A 294 -13.63 -10.18 18.31
C LEU A 294 -14.96 -10.29 17.56
N CYS A 295 -15.09 -11.26 16.65
CA CYS A 295 -16.30 -11.47 15.86
C CYS A 295 -16.88 -12.87 16.07
N ALA A 296 -18.20 -12.98 16.04
CA ALA A 296 -18.91 -14.26 16.00
C ALA A 296 -20.00 -14.25 14.93
N PRO A 297 -20.30 -15.37 14.26
CA PRO A 297 -21.44 -15.45 13.36
C PRO A 297 -22.75 -15.39 14.16
N LYS A 298 -23.73 -14.61 13.70
CA LYS A 298 -25.08 -14.55 14.32
C LYS A 298 -25.85 -15.87 14.17
N ASP A 299 -25.54 -16.62 13.11
CA ASP A 299 -26.09 -17.93 12.82
C ASP A 299 -24.94 -18.88 12.47
N SER A 300 -24.86 -20.02 13.15
CA SER A 300 -23.83 -21.04 12.95
C SER A 300 -23.86 -21.65 11.55
N ALA A 301 -25.01 -21.65 10.87
CA ALA A 301 -25.12 -22.10 9.49
C ALA A 301 -24.26 -21.25 8.52
N HIS A 302 -23.97 -20.00 8.87
CA HIS A 302 -23.17 -19.07 8.06
C HIS A 302 -21.67 -19.10 8.40
N GLU A 303 -21.26 -19.87 9.41
CA GLU A 303 -19.89 -19.85 9.93
C GLU A 303 -18.85 -20.07 8.83
N VAL A 304 -19.05 -21.09 7.99
CA VAL A 304 -18.12 -21.41 6.90
C VAL A 304 -18.01 -20.26 5.91
N ALA A 305 -19.16 -19.70 5.48
CA ALA A 305 -19.19 -18.62 4.51
C ALA A 305 -18.53 -17.35 5.05
N LEU A 306 -18.79 -17.01 6.32
CA LEU A 306 -18.23 -15.84 6.97
C LEU A 306 -16.73 -16.00 7.23
N ALA A 307 -16.29 -17.17 7.70
CA ALA A 307 -14.89 -17.47 7.88
C ALA A 307 -14.15 -17.39 6.54
N THR A 308 -14.71 -17.95 5.46
CA THR A 308 -14.15 -17.83 4.10
C THR A 308 -14.17 -16.39 3.58
N ALA A 309 -15.21 -15.60 3.90
CA ALA A 309 -15.29 -14.21 3.50
C ALA A 309 -14.15 -13.37 4.12
N ILE A 310 -13.84 -13.59 5.39
CA ILE A 310 -12.71 -12.93 6.05
C ILE A 310 -11.37 -13.51 5.56
N GLY A 311 -11.27 -14.84 5.47
CA GLY A 311 -10.07 -15.57 5.04
C GLY A 311 -8.87 -15.33 5.97
N ALA A 312 -7.70 -15.01 5.39
CA ALA A 312 -6.50 -14.70 6.16
C ALA A 312 -6.65 -13.48 7.08
N GLY A 313 -7.65 -12.62 6.82
CA GLY A 313 -8.00 -11.50 7.69
C GLY A 313 -8.41 -11.91 9.11
N MET A 314 -8.75 -13.18 9.34
CA MET A 314 -9.14 -13.69 10.66
C MET A 314 -7.99 -13.55 11.69
N ALA A 315 -6.74 -13.68 11.24
CA ALA A 315 -5.55 -13.47 12.07
C ALA A 315 -5.15 -11.98 12.20
N SER A 316 -5.84 -11.06 11.54
CA SER A 316 -5.47 -9.64 11.62
C SER A 316 -5.78 -9.10 13.02
N VAL A 317 -4.82 -8.39 13.61
CA VAL A 317 -4.87 -7.87 14.97
C VAL A 317 -5.42 -6.44 14.92
N VAL A 318 -6.54 -6.21 15.58
CA VAL A 318 -7.14 -4.88 15.75
C VAL A 318 -6.44 -4.17 16.90
N VAL A 319 -6.03 -2.93 16.66
CA VAL A 319 -5.30 -2.10 17.64
C VAL A 319 -5.90 -0.70 17.74
N GLU A 320 -5.73 -0.04 18.88
CA GLU A 320 -6.29 1.29 19.13
C GLU A 320 -5.69 2.35 18.21
N THR A 321 -4.35 2.38 18.10
CA THR A 321 -3.62 3.35 17.29
C THR A 321 -2.57 2.74 16.36
N ASP A 322 -2.18 3.49 15.33
CA ASP A 322 -1.05 3.14 14.46
C ASP A 322 0.29 3.11 15.21
N GLN A 323 0.41 3.86 16.31
CA GLN A 323 1.58 3.79 17.18
C GLN A 323 1.67 2.44 17.91
N ASP A 324 0.55 1.91 18.38
CA ASP A 324 0.50 0.58 19.01
C ASP A 324 0.84 -0.53 18.01
N ALA A 325 0.38 -0.39 16.75
CA ALA A 325 0.79 -1.27 15.66
C ALA A 325 2.32 -1.24 15.46
N ALA A 326 2.92 -0.04 15.39
CA ALA A 326 4.36 0.12 15.20
C ALA A 326 5.17 -0.51 16.35
N ASN A 327 4.71 -0.32 17.59
CA ASN A 327 5.33 -0.92 18.78
C ASN A 327 5.26 -2.46 18.72
N ALA A 328 4.11 -3.02 18.37
CA ALA A 328 3.94 -4.47 18.24
C ALA A 328 4.75 -5.07 17.08
N ILE A 329 4.89 -4.35 15.96
CA ILE A 329 5.75 -4.76 14.84
C ILE A 329 7.22 -4.81 15.29
N ARG A 330 7.68 -3.80 16.04
CA ARG A 330 9.05 -3.77 16.56
C ARG A 330 9.29 -4.93 17.53
N TRP A 331 8.36 -5.16 18.46
CA TRP A 331 8.43 -6.28 19.40
C TRP A 331 8.50 -7.64 18.67
N LEU A 332 7.71 -7.84 17.61
CA LEU A 332 7.76 -9.05 16.79
C LEU A 332 9.13 -9.24 16.12
N ALA A 333 9.74 -8.16 15.63
CA ALA A 333 11.04 -8.19 14.98
C ALA A 333 12.18 -8.50 15.97
N GLU A 334 12.18 -7.84 17.14
CA GLU A 334 13.16 -8.03 18.21
C GLU A 334 13.13 -9.48 18.74
N ASN A 335 11.93 -10.05 18.92
CA ASN A 335 11.75 -11.41 19.42
C ASN A 335 11.73 -12.49 18.32
N ARG A 336 11.91 -12.11 17.05
CA ARG A 336 11.79 -13.01 15.88
C ARG A 336 10.50 -13.84 15.88
N ALA A 337 9.42 -13.27 16.40
CA ALA A 337 8.16 -13.96 16.72
C ALA A 337 7.17 -14.02 15.53
N GLY A 338 7.66 -13.88 14.30
CA GLY A 338 6.88 -14.00 13.07
C GLY A 338 6.32 -12.67 12.53
N ARG A 339 5.26 -12.76 11.72
CA ARG A 339 4.62 -11.60 11.06
C ARG A 339 3.13 -11.59 11.37
N ALA A 340 2.57 -10.41 11.60
CA ALA A 340 1.13 -10.19 11.78
C ALA A 340 0.65 -9.02 10.91
N THR A 341 -0.66 -8.98 10.63
CA THR A 341 -1.30 -7.82 10.00
C THR A 341 -2.03 -7.04 11.09
N PHE A 342 -1.81 -5.72 11.15
CA PHE A 342 -2.40 -4.84 12.16
C PHE A 342 -3.45 -3.93 11.53
N LEU A 343 -4.56 -3.72 12.22
CA LEU A 343 -5.70 -2.91 11.81
C LEU A 343 -5.92 -1.78 12.82
N PRO A 344 -5.21 -0.63 12.66
CA PRO A 344 -5.30 0.49 13.59
C PRO A 344 -6.58 1.29 13.40
N ILE A 345 -7.48 1.28 14.39
CA ILE A 345 -8.84 1.87 14.27
C ILE A 345 -8.78 3.38 13.99
N ASN A 346 -7.78 4.09 14.52
CA ASN A 346 -7.63 5.53 14.35
C ASN A 346 -7.26 5.98 12.92
N LYS A 347 -6.69 5.11 12.09
CA LYS A 347 -6.22 5.42 10.73
C LYS A 347 -6.87 4.58 9.65
N LEU A 348 -7.44 3.42 10.00
CA LEU A 348 -8.03 2.51 9.04
C LEU A 348 -9.25 3.15 8.37
N ASN A 349 -9.36 2.96 7.06
CA ASN A 349 -10.50 3.42 6.29
C ASN A 349 -11.10 2.24 5.51
N SER A 350 -12.39 2.00 5.68
CA SER A 350 -13.13 1.00 4.91
C SER A 350 -13.76 1.66 3.68
N SER A 351 -13.44 1.15 2.49
CA SER A 351 -14.10 1.62 1.25
C SER A 351 -15.60 1.36 1.30
N ARG A 352 -16.41 2.34 0.89
CA ARG A 352 -17.86 2.17 0.79
C ARG A 352 -18.21 1.18 -0.32
N ALA A 353 -19.25 0.37 -0.11
CA ALA A 353 -19.74 -0.53 -1.14
C ALA A 353 -20.13 0.25 -2.39
N GLY A 354 -19.65 -0.18 -3.56
CA GLY A 354 -20.01 0.45 -4.83
C GLY A 354 -21.49 0.30 -5.14
N GLY A 355 -22.05 1.22 -5.94
CA GLY A 355 -23.48 1.22 -6.27
C GLY A 355 -23.98 -0.12 -6.81
N LYS A 356 -23.17 -0.82 -7.63
CA LYS A 356 -23.49 -2.16 -8.11
C LYS A 356 -23.65 -3.17 -6.97
N THR A 357 -22.72 -3.21 -6.03
CA THR A 357 -22.77 -4.12 -4.87
C THR A 357 -24.02 -3.89 -4.03
N VAL A 358 -24.35 -2.62 -3.76
CA VAL A 358 -25.56 -2.27 -2.99
C VAL A 358 -26.83 -2.72 -3.73
N MET A 359 -26.91 -2.53 -5.05
CA MET A 359 -28.04 -3.02 -5.84
C MET A 359 -28.14 -4.54 -5.84
N THR A 360 -27.01 -5.24 -5.94
CA THR A 360 -26.96 -6.70 -5.93
C THR A 360 -27.35 -7.28 -4.57
N SER A 361 -27.06 -6.60 -3.46
CA SER A 361 -27.43 -7.06 -2.11
C SER A 361 -28.94 -7.30 -1.92
N ARG A 362 -29.78 -6.71 -2.78
CA ARG A 362 -31.24 -6.81 -2.75
C ARG A 362 -31.82 -7.79 -3.77
N LYS A 363 -30.97 -8.57 -4.44
CA LYS A 363 -31.39 -9.52 -5.48
C LYS A 363 -31.70 -10.89 -4.89
N ASP A 364 -32.60 -11.61 -5.54
CA ASP A 364 -32.99 -12.97 -5.12
C ASP A 364 -31.78 -13.90 -5.06
N GLY A 365 -31.68 -14.66 -3.97
CA GLY A 365 -30.59 -15.59 -3.70
C GLY A 365 -29.34 -14.96 -3.07
N VAL A 366 -29.32 -13.63 -2.86
CA VAL A 366 -28.29 -12.93 -2.09
C VAL A 366 -28.79 -12.73 -0.66
N LEU A 367 -28.06 -13.28 0.31
CA LEU A 367 -28.45 -13.24 1.72
C LEU A 367 -28.17 -11.87 2.37
N GLY A 368 -27.17 -11.14 1.87
CA GLY A 368 -26.81 -9.81 2.36
C GLY A 368 -25.30 -9.61 2.50
N PHE A 369 -24.90 -8.55 3.19
CA PHE A 369 -23.48 -8.28 3.45
C PHE A 369 -22.95 -9.15 4.59
N ALA A 370 -21.74 -9.66 4.42
CA ALA A 370 -21.09 -10.49 5.44
C ALA A 370 -20.95 -9.80 6.81
N HIS A 371 -20.73 -8.48 6.83
CA HIS A 371 -20.57 -7.72 8.08
C HIS A 371 -21.87 -7.55 8.86
N GLU A 372 -23.03 -7.70 8.22
CA GLU A 372 -24.34 -7.62 8.89
C GLU A 372 -24.69 -8.94 9.60
N MET A 373 -24.04 -10.03 9.19
CA MET A 373 -24.24 -11.40 9.70
C MET A 373 -23.26 -11.78 10.83
N LEU A 374 -22.34 -10.87 11.17
CA LEU A 374 -21.45 -11.02 12.33
C LEU A 374 -21.97 -10.19 13.50
N ASP A 375 -21.67 -10.68 14.70
CA ASP A 375 -21.81 -10.00 15.98
C ASP A 375 -20.42 -9.54 16.45
N TYR A 376 -20.27 -8.26 16.76
CA TYR A 376 -19.02 -7.60 17.18
C TYR A 376 -19.30 -6.21 17.77
N ASP A 377 -18.32 -5.66 18.52
CA ASP A 377 -18.42 -4.31 19.09
C ASP A 377 -18.43 -3.23 17.98
N PRO A 378 -19.41 -2.30 17.96
CA PRO A 378 -19.45 -1.20 16.99
C PRO A 378 -18.15 -0.37 16.89
N ARG A 379 -17.34 -0.30 17.94
CA ARG A 379 -16.04 0.40 17.93
C ARG A 379 -15.06 -0.16 16.90
N ILE A 380 -15.18 -1.44 16.54
CA ILE A 380 -14.30 -2.12 15.59
C ILE A 380 -14.92 -2.28 14.19
N ASP A 381 -16.09 -1.67 13.92
CA ASP A 381 -16.82 -1.80 12.66
C ASP A 381 -15.96 -1.52 11.42
N VAL A 382 -15.10 -0.50 11.48
CA VAL A 382 -14.18 -0.17 10.38
C VAL A 382 -13.21 -1.31 10.09
N ALA A 383 -12.69 -1.99 11.11
CA ALA A 383 -11.78 -3.12 10.97
C ALA A 383 -12.49 -4.35 10.39
N VAL A 384 -13.70 -4.64 10.85
CA VAL A 384 -14.52 -5.76 10.35
C VAL A 384 -14.91 -5.54 8.89
N ARG A 385 -15.37 -4.34 8.52
CA ARG A 385 -15.69 -3.98 7.13
C ARG A 385 -14.47 -4.06 6.22
N PHE A 386 -13.32 -3.58 6.69
CA PHE A 386 -12.07 -3.66 5.95
C PHE A 386 -11.68 -5.11 5.66
N ALA A 387 -11.68 -5.98 6.69
CA ALA A 387 -11.34 -7.39 6.56
C ALA A 387 -12.29 -8.12 5.59
N LEU A 388 -13.57 -7.76 5.59
CA LEU A 388 -14.60 -8.37 4.74
C LEU A 388 -14.70 -7.79 3.31
N ARG A 389 -13.99 -6.71 2.96
CA ARG A 389 -13.90 -6.17 1.58
C ARG A 389 -15.25 -6.00 0.85
N ASN A 390 -16.30 -5.55 1.55
CA ASN A 390 -17.68 -5.41 1.01
C ASN A 390 -18.25 -6.70 0.37
N THR A 391 -17.94 -7.86 0.96
CA THR A 391 -18.39 -9.17 0.46
C THR A 391 -19.86 -9.42 0.71
N LEU A 392 -20.55 -9.95 -0.31
CA LEU A 392 -21.93 -10.45 -0.21
C LEU A 392 -21.94 -11.97 -0.04
N ILE A 393 -22.80 -12.46 0.85
CA ILE A 393 -23.05 -13.90 1.00
C ILE A 393 -24.23 -14.30 0.11
N VAL A 394 -24.09 -15.42 -0.60
CA VAL A 394 -25.13 -15.98 -1.47
C VAL A 394 -25.37 -17.45 -1.19
N GLU A 395 -26.52 -17.96 -1.60
CA GLU A 395 -26.87 -19.36 -1.35
C GLU A 395 -25.97 -20.35 -2.10
N ASN A 396 -25.70 -20.08 -3.38
CA ASN A 396 -24.98 -21.00 -4.26
C ASN A 396 -24.16 -20.29 -5.35
N LEU A 397 -23.27 -21.06 -5.99
CA LEU A 397 -22.32 -20.54 -6.99
C LEU A 397 -23.00 -20.02 -8.25
N SER A 398 -24.15 -20.60 -8.64
CA SER A 398 -24.91 -20.17 -9.83
C SER A 398 -25.40 -18.73 -9.68
N ILE A 399 -25.91 -18.37 -8.50
CA ILE A 399 -26.32 -16.99 -8.17
C ILE A 399 -25.12 -16.05 -8.20
N ALA A 400 -23.99 -16.42 -7.57
CA ALA A 400 -22.77 -15.61 -7.58
C ALA A 400 -22.30 -15.32 -9.03
N ARG A 401 -22.36 -16.31 -9.92
CA ARG A 401 -21.98 -16.15 -11.34
C ARG A 401 -22.89 -15.20 -12.10
N GLN A 402 -24.19 -15.19 -11.81
CA GLN A 402 -25.16 -14.32 -12.49
C GLN A 402 -24.85 -12.83 -12.27
N TYR A 403 -24.31 -12.47 -11.10
CA TYR A 403 -24.06 -11.09 -10.70
C TYR A 403 -22.57 -10.71 -10.64
N MET A 404 -21.70 -11.50 -11.28
CA MET A 404 -20.25 -11.32 -11.27
C MET A 404 -19.79 -9.95 -11.85
N GLY A 405 -18.57 -9.55 -11.49
CA GLY A 405 -17.88 -8.38 -12.02
C GLY A 405 -18.08 -7.14 -11.15
N GLY A 406 -17.06 -6.73 -10.41
CA GLY A 406 -17.10 -5.56 -9.52
C GLY A 406 -17.74 -5.81 -8.16
N THR A 407 -18.08 -7.05 -7.79
CA THR A 407 -18.58 -7.41 -6.45
C THR A 407 -18.02 -8.76 -6.04
N ARG A 408 -17.58 -8.86 -4.78
CA ARG A 408 -17.06 -10.10 -4.20
C ARG A 408 -18.20 -10.90 -3.57
N PHE A 409 -18.30 -12.18 -3.92
CA PHE A 409 -19.32 -13.09 -3.40
C PHE A 409 -18.68 -14.28 -2.70
N VAL A 410 -19.36 -14.77 -1.66
CA VAL A 410 -19.04 -16.05 -1.02
C VAL A 410 -20.31 -16.87 -0.87
N THR A 411 -20.27 -18.13 -1.28
CA THR A 411 -21.42 -19.04 -1.13
C THR A 411 -21.50 -19.58 0.29
N LEU A 412 -22.66 -20.09 0.71
CA LEU A 412 -22.82 -20.83 1.97
C LEU A 412 -21.83 -22.00 2.15
N ARG A 413 -21.35 -22.56 1.02
CA ARG A 413 -20.37 -23.66 1.01
C ARG A 413 -18.92 -23.19 1.13
N GLY A 414 -18.66 -21.89 1.02
CA GLY A 414 -17.31 -21.31 1.03
C GLY A 414 -16.64 -21.21 -0.35
N ASP A 415 -17.41 -21.21 -1.45
CA ASP A 415 -16.84 -20.87 -2.76
C ASP A 415 -16.78 -19.34 -2.89
N VAL A 416 -15.67 -18.81 -3.41
CA VAL A 416 -15.41 -17.37 -3.52
C VAL A 416 -15.41 -16.94 -4.98
N ILE A 417 -16.06 -15.81 -5.26
CA ILE A 417 -15.89 -15.07 -6.50
C ILE A 417 -15.36 -13.69 -6.13
N GLU A 418 -14.13 -13.39 -6.51
CA GLU A 418 -13.51 -12.09 -6.27
C GLU A 418 -14.13 -11.01 -7.17
N SER A 419 -14.04 -9.74 -6.75
CA SER A 419 -14.59 -8.61 -7.51
C SER A 419 -13.99 -8.49 -8.93
N GLY A 420 -12.75 -8.92 -9.12
CA GLY A 420 -12.10 -9.02 -10.44
C GLY A 420 -12.55 -10.19 -11.31
N GLY A 421 -13.46 -11.05 -10.82
CA GLY A 421 -13.99 -12.21 -11.56
C GLY A 421 -13.25 -13.53 -11.32
N ALA A 422 -12.16 -13.53 -10.54
CA ALA A 422 -11.49 -14.78 -10.16
C ALA A 422 -12.40 -15.66 -9.30
N MET A 423 -12.45 -16.96 -9.60
CA MET A 423 -13.26 -17.92 -8.88
C MET A 423 -12.37 -18.91 -8.12
N VAL A 424 -12.69 -19.15 -6.85
CA VAL A 424 -12.00 -20.10 -5.98
C VAL A 424 -13.03 -21.04 -5.39
N GLY A 425 -12.86 -22.34 -5.58
CA GLY A 425 -13.76 -23.37 -5.06
C GLY A 425 -13.07 -24.73 -5.05
N GLY A 426 -13.67 -25.72 -4.40
CA GLY A 426 -13.09 -27.07 -4.29
C GLY A 426 -13.54 -27.83 -3.05
N SER A 427 -12.80 -28.89 -2.69
CA SER A 427 -13.04 -29.62 -1.44
C SER A 427 -12.67 -28.76 -0.23
N LYS A 428 -13.41 -28.93 0.87
CA LYS A 428 -13.21 -28.16 2.11
C LYS A 428 -11.78 -28.34 2.61
N ARG A 429 -10.94 -27.32 2.45
CA ARG A 429 -9.68 -27.20 3.19
C ARG A 429 -10.04 -26.78 4.61
N LYS A 430 -9.64 -27.56 5.63
CA LYS A 430 -9.82 -27.15 7.02
C LYS A 430 -9.07 -25.83 7.22
N MET A 431 -9.78 -24.79 7.66
CA MET A 431 -9.15 -23.53 8.03
C MET A 431 -8.50 -23.69 9.41
N ASN A 432 -7.29 -23.18 9.57
CA ASN A 432 -6.53 -23.32 10.83
C ASN A 432 -6.99 -22.34 11.92
N ILE A 433 -7.88 -21.39 11.58
CA ILE A 433 -8.42 -20.37 12.47
C ILE A 433 -9.95 -20.39 12.34
N SER A 434 -10.65 -20.49 13.47
CA SER A 434 -12.10 -20.39 13.59
C SER A 434 -12.50 -19.18 14.42
N PHE A 435 -13.78 -18.80 14.37
CA PHE A 435 -14.32 -17.78 15.27
C PHE A 435 -14.18 -18.22 16.74
N GLY A 436 -14.04 -17.23 17.64
CA GLY A 436 -13.78 -17.45 19.06
C GLY A 436 -12.30 -17.49 19.45
N GLY A 437 -11.39 -17.01 18.59
CA GLY A 437 -9.96 -16.84 18.90
C GLY A 437 -9.17 -18.14 19.15
N ARG A 438 -9.82 -19.29 19.05
CA ARG A 438 -9.19 -20.60 19.27
C ARG A 438 -8.36 -20.99 18.06
N ILE A 439 -7.06 -20.69 18.13
CA ILE A 439 -6.07 -21.32 17.26
C ILE A 439 -6.03 -22.80 17.61
N GLN A 440 -6.16 -23.66 16.61
CA GLN A 440 -6.19 -25.10 16.81
C GLN A 440 -4.88 -25.57 17.48
N GLY A 441 -4.97 -26.11 18.70
CA GLY A 441 -3.83 -26.54 19.52
C GLY A 441 -3.62 -25.72 20.81
N ALA A 442 -4.06 -24.46 20.86
CA ALA A 442 -3.85 -23.59 22.02
C ALA A 442 -4.56 -24.10 23.30
N SER A 443 -5.77 -24.63 23.16
CA SER A 443 -6.53 -25.20 24.29
C SER A 443 -5.92 -26.50 24.83
N GLU A 444 -5.18 -27.24 24.00
CA GLU A 444 -4.50 -28.47 24.43
C GLU A 444 -3.20 -28.10 25.17
N VAL A 445 -2.46 -27.11 24.66
CA VAL A 445 -1.27 -26.56 25.34
C VAL A 445 -1.63 -25.98 26.71
N GLU A 446 -2.73 -25.22 26.82
CA GLU A 446 -3.18 -24.65 28.10
C GLU A 446 -3.56 -25.75 29.11
N LYS A 447 -4.28 -26.79 28.65
CA LYS A 447 -4.61 -27.95 29.48
C LYS A 447 -3.36 -28.66 30.01
N TYR A 448 -2.39 -28.96 29.15
CA TYR A 448 -1.17 -29.66 29.55
C TYR A 448 -0.26 -28.79 30.41
N THR A 449 -0.23 -27.47 30.20
CA THR A 449 0.47 -26.53 31.09
C THR A 449 -0.11 -26.61 32.51
N GLY A 450 -1.44 -26.58 32.65
CA GLY A 450 -2.08 -26.74 33.96
C GLY A 450 -1.86 -28.12 34.61
N GLU A 451 -1.72 -29.19 33.82
CA GLU A 451 -1.36 -30.51 34.35
C GLU A 451 0.09 -30.55 34.86
N VAL A 452 1.04 -29.93 34.15
CA VAL A 452 2.45 -29.81 34.58
C VAL A 452 2.57 -29.03 35.88
N ASP A 453 1.91 -27.87 35.98
CA ASP A 453 1.93 -27.04 37.19
C ASP A 453 1.38 -27.80 38.41
N LYS A 454 0.29 -28.55 38.21
CA LYS A 454 -0.29 -29.41 39.24
C LYS A 454 0.70 -30.48 39.71
N TYR A 455 1.39 -31.16 38.79
CA TYR A 455 2.36 -32.21 39.16
C TYR A 455 3.62 -31.65 39.82
N HIS A 456 4.11 -30.48 39.42
CA HIS A 456 5.20 -29.79 40.13
C HIS A 456 4.83 -29.43 41.57
N LEU A 457 3.60 -28.95 41.80
CA LEU A 457 3.14 -28.65 43.16
C LEU A 457 3.06 -29.93 44.01
N MET A 458 2.55 -31.03 43.43
CA MET A 458 2.49 -32.33 44.10
C MET A 458 3.90 -32.88 44.40
N GLU A 459 4.84 -32.76 43.46
CA GLU A 459 6.24 -33.18 43.63
C GLU A 459 6.90 -32.44 44.80
N ARG A 460 6.77 -31.11 44.87
CA ARG A 460 7.30 -30.30 45.98
C ARG A 460 6.72 -30.74 47.32
N THR A 461 5.40 -30.92 47.40
CA THR A 461 4.71 -31.32 48.62
C THR A 461 5.16 -32.71 49.11
N VAL A 462 5.32 -33.67 48.19
CA VAL A 462 5.78 -35.02 48.54
C VAL A 462 7.25 -35.05 48.91
N ASN A 463 8.10 -34.26 48.27
CA ASN A 463 9.52 -34.14 48.64
C ASN A 463 9.69 -33.55 50.05
N GLU A 464 8.89 -32.55 50.42
CA GLU A 464 8.87 -32.01 51.79
C GLU A 464 8.41 -33.05 52.81
N ALA A 465 7.29 -33.74 52.54
CA ALA A 465 6.77 -34.80 53.42
C ALA A 465 7.77 -35.98 53.58
N LEU A 466 8.49 -36.34 52.52
CA LEU A 466 9.49 -37.40 52.55
C LEU A 466 10.72 -36.99 53.37
N ARG A 467 11.12 -35.71 53.30
CA ARG A 467 12.18 -35.16 54.16
C ARG A 467 11.79 -35.25 55.63
N GLU A 468 10.57 -34.83 55.98
CA GLU A 468 10.05 -34.89 57.35
C GLU A 468 9.93 -36.33 57.86
N ALA A 469 9.45 -37.26 57.03
CA ALA A 469 9.35 -38.67 57.38
C ALA A 469 10.72 -39.32 57.68
N ARG A 470 11.75 -38.97 56.90
CA ARG A 470 13.13 -39.43 57.12
C ARG A 470 13.70 -38.90 58.44
N THR A 471 13.51 -37.62 58.72
CA THR A 471 13.93 -37.01 59.99
C THR A 471 13.26 -37.70 61.18
N ASN A 472 11.94 -37.97 61.10
CA ASN A 472 11.21 -38.69 62.15
C ASN A 472 11.70 -40.13 62.33
N GLN A 473 11.98 -40.86 61.24
CA GLN A 473 12.53 -42.21 61.33
C GLN A 473 13.90 -42.22 62.02
N GLN A 474 14.76 -41.25 61.71
CA GLN A 474 16.08 -41.11 62.31
C GLN A 474 15.99 -40.82 63.82
N LEU A 475 15.06 -39.95 64.23
CA LEU A 475 14.78 -39.69 65.65
C LEU A 475 14.32 -40.93 66.41
N ILE A 476 13.47 -41.77 65.81
CA ILE A 476 12.98 -43.01 66.46
C ILE A 476 14.09 -44.07 66.55
N ARG A 477 14.91 -44.22 65.49
CA ARG A 477 16.10 -45.11 65.53
C ARG A 477 17.05 -44.70 66.64
N ASN A 478 17.31 -43.41 66.80
CA ASN A 478 18.17 -42.86 67.84
C ASN A 478 17.63 -43.14 69.27
N LYS A 479 16.31 -43.26 69.44
CA LYS A 479 15.66 -43.63 70.72
C LYS A 479 15.71 -45.14 70.99
N ILE A 480 15.59 -45.98 69.97
CA ILE A 480 15.65 -47.44 70.12
C ILE A 480 17.06 -47.91 70.44
N ASN A 481 18.08 -47.33 69.79
CA ASN A 481 19.47 -47.69 70.02
C ASN A 481 19.89 -47.43 71.48
N ALA A 482 19.38 -46.35 72.08
CA ALA A 482 19.63 -46.00 73.49
C ALA A 482 19.06 -47.01 74.51
N MET A 483 18.24 -48.00 74.11
CA MET A 483 17.57 -48.95 75.01
C MET A 483 18.20 -50.35 75.10
N VAL A 484 19.11 -50.73 74.19
CA VAL A 484 19.40 -52.16 73.95
C VAL A 484 20.52 -52.75 74.81
N ASP A 485 21.44 -51.97 75.38
CA ASP A 485 22.60 -52.53 76.07
C ASP A 485 22.74 -52.06 77.53
N ASP A 486 23.66 -52.71 78.24
CA ASP A 486 24.53 -52.13 79.28
C ASP A 486 25.36 -50.96 78.66
N SER A 487 24.65 -50.10 77.92
CA SER A 487 25.00 -49.46 76.66
C SER A 487 25.83 -48.23 76.92
N HIS A 488 25.57 -47.62 78.05
CA HIS A 488 26.00 -46.29 78.37
C HIS A 488 27.52 -46.12 78.38
N ALA A 489 28.26 -47.18 78.73
CA ALA A 489 29.71 -47.20 78.74
C ALA A 489 30.33 -47.56 77.38
N THR A 490 29.60 -48.31 76.55
CA THR A 490 30.00 -48.74 75.20
C THR A 490 29.63 -47.69 74.17
N GLU A 491 28.42 -47.14 74.20
CA GLU A 491 27.97 -45.92 73.50
C GLU A 491 28.88 -44.74 73.84
N MET A 492 29.27 -44.52 75.11
CA MET A 492 30.24 -43.46 75.41
C MET A 492 31.58 -43.66 74.69
N ARG A 493 32.01 -44.91 74.44
CA ARG A 493 33.26 -45.20 73.73
C ARG A 493 33.08 -45.13 72.22
N GLU A 494 31.94 -45.57 71.70
CA GLU A 494 31.58 -45.50 70.28
C GLU A 494 31.30 -44.07 69.84
N VAL A 495 30.48 -43.30 70.57
CA VAL A 495 30.24 -41.86 70.36
C VAL A 495 31.55 -41.06 70.47
N LYS A 496 32.46 -41.40 71.39
CA LYS A 496 33.80 -40.79 71.44
C LYS A 496 34.68 -41.17 70.24
N ALA A 497 34.55 -42.38 69.71
CA ALA A 497 35.29 -42.83 68.53
C ALA A 497 34.72 -42.19 67.25
N GLU A 498 33.39 -42.11 67.12
CA GLU A 498 32.68 -41.45 66.05
C GLU A 498 32.91 -39.94 66.05
N GLN A 499 32.88 -39.27 67.22
CA GLN A 499 33.25 -37.86 67.35
C GLN A 499 34.69 -37.60 66.91
N LYS A 500 35.60 -38.54 67.18
CA LYS A 500 37.00 -38.45 66.74
C LYS A 500 37.14 -38.67 65.23
N GLN A 501 36.38 -39.58 64.64
CA GLN A 501 36.37 -39.82 63.19
C GLN A 501 35.70 -38.68 62.42
N THR A 502 34.53 -38.20 62.86
CA THR A 502 33.84 -37.04 62.26
C THR A 502 34.64 -35.75 62.47
N GLY A 503 35.30 -35.57 63.62
CA GLY A 503 36.23 -34.47 63.85
C GLY A 503 37.53 -34.55 63.04
N GLN A 504 37.91 -35.73 62.55
CA GLN A 504 38.98 -35.92 61.57
C GLN A 504 38.51 -35.72 60.13
N ALA A 505 37.23 -35.98 59.83
CA ALA A 505 36.64 -35.75 58.51
C ALA A 505 36.26 -34.27 58.28
N HIS A 506 36.00 -33.51 59.35
CA HIS A 506 35.68 -32.07 59.30
C HIS A 506 36.93 -31.16 59.26
N LYS A 507 38.10 -31.67 59.68
CA LYS A 507 39.39 -30.96 59.61
C LYS A 507 40.07 -31.20 58.28
#